data_AF-A0A5D0WYI0-F1
#
_entry.id   AF-A0A5D0WYI0-F1
#
_cell.length_a   1.000
_cell.length_b   1.000
_cell.length_c   1.000
_cell.angle_alpha   90.00
_cell.angle_beta   90.00
_cell.angle_gamma   90.00
#
_symmetry.space_group_name_H-M   'P 1'
#
loop_
_entity.id
_entity.type
_entity.pdbx_description
1 polymer ?
#
loop_
_entity_poly.entity_id
_entity_poly.type
_entity_poly.pdbx_seq_one_letter_code
_entity_poly.pdbx_strand_id
1 'polypeptide(L)'
;MNAAAMNTIATPTNPKAYNHPDRPTLVDADVGRVGSAVLALTRELWVLTDRVAVMEELLTQNGINIAEQIETFQPSAKMQEKLDARGKHMVEMIVAALAGTEGA
;
A
#
# COMPACT_ATOMS: atom_id res chain seq x y z
N MET A 1 15.76 59.99 -33.95
CA MET A 1 14.60 59.28 -34.53
C MET A 1 15.05 57.93 -35.02
N ASN A 2 14.41 56.86 -34.51
CA ASN A 2 14.39 55.42 -34.88
C ASN A 2 15.72 54.65 -34.84
N ALA A 3 15.78 53.36 -34.44
CA ALA A 3 14.78 52.30 -34.54
C ALA A 3 15.02 51.16 -33.51
N ALA A 4 14.03 50.25 -33.47
CA ALA A 4 14.09 48.86 -33.01
C ALA A 4 13.73 48.57 -31.54
N ALA A 5 12.43 48.32 -31.34
CA ALA A 5 11.94 47.41 -30.33
C ALA A 5 12.57 46.02 -30.53
N MET A 6 13.27 45.51 -29.52
CA MET A 6 13.55 44.08 -29.39
C MET A 6 12.97 43.60 -28.07
N ASN A 7 11.69 43.23 -28.19
CA ASN A 7 11.04 42.23 -27.36
C ASN A 7 11.96 41.02 -27.22
N THR A 8 12.72 40.95 -26.13
CA THR A 8 13.40 39.71 -25.76
C THR A 8 12.39 38.92 -24.96
N ILE A 9 11.62 38.13 -25.71
CA ILE A 9 10.73 37.08 -25.24
C ILE A 9 11.44 36.37 -24.09
N ALA A 10 10.89 36.44 -22.88
CA ALA A 10 11.36 35.61 -21.79
C ALA A 10 11.36 34.17 -22.31
N THR A 11 12.54 33.62 -22.54
CA THR A 11 12.70 32.23 -22.97
C THR A 11 11.85 31.40 -22.02
N PRO A 12 10.87 30.61 -22.49
CA PRO A 12 9.99 29.90 -21.58
C PRO A 12 10.87 29.03 -20.70
N THR A 13 10.97 29.40 -19.43
CA THR A 13 11.51 28.58 -18.35
C THR A 13 10.87 27.23 -18.53
N ASN A 14 11.68 26.26 -18.95
CA ASN A 14 11.33 24.88 -19.26
C ASN A 14 9.85 24.55 -18.97
N PRO A 15 8.98 24.35 -19.99
CA PRO A 15 7.54 24.21 -19.81
C PRO A 15 7.14 22.96 -18.99
N LYS A 16 8.10 22.12 -18.56
CA LYS A 16 7.89 20.99 -17.63
C LYS A 16 8.42 21.27 -16.21
N ALA A 17 8.80 22.50 -15.88
CA ALA A 17 9.35 22.86 -14.57
C ALA A 17 8.37 22.69 -13.40
N TYR A 18 7.06 22.56 -13.68
CA TYR A 18 6.03 22.21 -12.68
C TYR A 18 6.00 20.71 -12.33
N ASN A 19 6.71 19.87 -13.09
CA ASN A 19 6.69 18.43 -12.89
C ASN A 19 7.74 18.04 -11.83
N HIS A 20 7.30 17.94 -10.57
CA HIS A 20 8.09 17.45 -9.45
C HIS A 20 7.61 16.05 -9.03
N PRO A 21 7.97 14.95 -9.73
CA PRO A 21 7.67 13.63 -9.22
C PRO A 21 8.74 13.25 -8.18
N ASP A 22 8.40 13.24 -6.89
CA ASP A 22 9.35 12.88 -5.82
C ASP A 22 9.91 11.44 -5.97
N ARG A 23 9.21 10.55 -6.69
CA ARG A 23 9.70 9.50 -7.61
C ARG A 23 8.54 8.56 -7.95
N PRO A 24 8.28 8.24 -9.23
CA PRO A 24 7.11 7.44 -9.61
C PRO A 24 7.35 5.92 -9.60
N THR A 25 8.61 5.46 -9.47
CA THR A 25 8.98 4.04 -9.58
C THR A 25 10.17 3.71 -8.68
N LEU A 26 10.28 2.44 -8.28
CA LEU A 26 11.44 1.91 -7.56
C LEU A 26 12.69 1.94 -8.44
N VAL A 27 13.85 2.21 -7.84
CA VAL A 27 15.16 2.13 -8.48
C VAL A 27 15.95 0.93 -7.96
N ASP A 28 17.05 0.56 -8.63
CA ASP A 28 17.88 -0.59 -8.25
C ASP A 28 18.35 -0.55 -6.80
N ALA A 29 18.59 0.65 -6.25
CA ALA A 29 18.97 0.85 -4.86
C ALA A 29 17.86 0.48 -3.85
N ASP A 30 16.60 0.46 -4.27
CA ASP A 30 15.45 0.13 -3.41
C ASP A 30 15.24 -1.39 -3.28
N VAL A 31 15.82 -2.20 -4.19
CA VAL A 31 15.59 -3.65 -4.27
C VAL A 31 15.89 -4.36 -2.95
N GLY A 32 16.95 -3.96 -2.23
CA GLY A 32 17.27 -4.54 -0.92
C GLY A 32 16.23 -4.21 0.17
N ARG A 33 15.67 -3.00 0.13
CA ARG A 33 14.61 -2.55 1.05
C ARG A 33 13.29 -3.25 0.75
N VAL A 34 12.94 -3.39 -0.52
CA VAL A 34 11.78 -4.16 -0.96
C VAL A 34 11.90 -5.62 -0.55
N GLY A 35 13.07 -6.25 -0.76
CA GLY A 35 13.31 -7.62 -0.31
C GLY A 35 13.10 -7.78 1.20
N SER A 36 13.58 -6.82 2.00
CA SER A 36 13.39 -6.81 3.45
C SER A 36 11.91 -6.61 3.84
N ALA A 37 11.20 -5.71 3.16
CA ALA A 37 9.76 -5.47 3.39
C ALA A 37 8.92 -6.70 3.04
N VAL A 38 9.23 -7.39 1.94
CA VAL A 38 8.58 -8.65 1.55
C VAL A 38 8.81 -9.73 2.60
N LEU A 39 10.06 -9.93 3.04
CA LEU A 39 10.37 -10.93 4.08
C LEU A 39 9.66 -10.62 5.41
N ALA A 40 9.59 -9.35 5.80
CA ALA A 40 8.84 -8.93 6.98
C ALA A 40 7.35 -9.22 6.84
N LEU A 41 6.74 -8.87 5.70
CA LEU A 41 5.34 -9.16 5.42
C LEU A 41 5.05 -10.66 5.41
N THR A 42 5.92 -11.47 4.80
CA THR A 42 5.80 -12.94 4.81
C THR A 42 5.82 -13.50 6.24
N ARG A 43 6.69 -12.97 7.10
CA ARG A 43 6.72 -13.37 8.52
C ARG A 43 5.42 -13.03 9.24
N GLU A 44 4.91 -11.83 9.05
CA GLU A 44 3.64 -11.43 9.68
C GLU A 44 2.45 -12.23 9.16
N LEU A 45 2.43 -12.55 7.86
CA LEU A 45 1.43 -13.46 7.28
C LEU A 45 1.50 -14.86 7.91
N TRP A 46 2.71 -15.40 8.09
CA TRP A 46 2.90 -16.68 8.77
C TRP A 46 2.33 -16.65 10.19
N VAL A 47 2.68 -15.62 10.98
CA VAL A 47 2.17 -15.47 12.36
C VAL A 47 0.65 -15.36 12.37
N LEU A 48 0.05 -14.67 11.39
CA LEU A 48 -1.41 -14.57 11.28
C LEU A 48 -2.04 -15.95 10.98
N THR A 49 -1.48 -16.70 10.02
CA THR A 49 -1.94 -18.06 9.70
C THR A 49 -1.87 -18.98 10.92
N ASP A 50 -0.74 -18.96 11.65
CA ASP A 50 -0.59 -19.75 12.87
C ASP A 50 -1.63 -19.38 13.93
N ARG A 51 -1.90 -18.07 14.12
CA ARG A 51 -2.90 -17.61 15.08
C ARG A 51 -4.33 -18.02 14.69
N VAL A 52 -4.65 -18.04 13.40
CA VAL A 52 -5.94 -18.52 12.90
C VAL A 52 -6.08 -20.03 13.16
N ALA A 53 -5.07 -20.83 12.84
CA ALA A 53 -5.07 -22.27 13.10
C ALA A 53 -5.21 -22.59 14.61
N VAL A 54 -4.49 -21.85 15.46
CA VAL A 54 -4.64 -21.98 16.93
C VAL A 54 -6.04 -21.57 17.38
N MET A 55 -6.62 -20.51 16.82
CA MET A 55 -7.98 -20.09 17.15
C MET A 55 -9.02 -21.14 16.76
N GLU A 56 -8.90 -21.76 15.59
CA GLU A 56 -9.77 -22.86 15.14
C GLU A 56 -9.67 -24.07 16.06
N GLU A 57 -8.45 -24.44 16.46
CA GLU A 57 -8.21 -25.55 17.39
C GLU A 57 -8.81 -25.25 18.78
N LEU A 58 -8.59 -24.04 19.31
CA LEU A 58 -9.16 -23.63 20.59
C LEU A 58 -10.69 -23.61 20.55
N LEU A 59 -11.31 -23.14 19.47
CA LEU A 59 -12.76 -23.16 19.31
C LEU A 59 -13.28 -24.60 19.24
N THR A 60 -12.57 -25.48 18.53
CA THR A 60 -12.89 -26.91 18.44
C THR A 60 -12.84 -27.59 19.81
N GLN A 61 -11.81 -27.29 20.62
CA GLN A 61 -11.72 -27.78 22.01
C GLN A 61 -12.87 -27.29 22.90
N ASN A 62 -13.44 -26.13 22.59
CA ASN A 62 -14.64 -25.58 23.25
C ASN A 62 -15.96 -26.08 22.62
N GLY A 63 -15.91 -27.07 21.72
CA GLY A 63 -17.08 -27.68 21.08
C GLY A 63 -17.64 -26.87 19.90
N ILE A 64 -16.91 -25.85 19.42
CA ILE A 64 -17.30 -24.98 18.31
C ILE A 64 -16.42 -25.32 17.10
N ASN A 65 -16.87 -26.22 16.23
CA ASN A 65 -16.16 -26.56 15.00
C ASN A 65 -16.57 -25.61 13.86
N ILE A 66 -15.64 -24.75 13.44
CA ILE A 66 -15.88 -23.71 12.42
C ILE A 66 -15.05 -23.89 11.15
N ALA A 67 -14.22 -24.94 11.04
CA ALA A 67 -13.28 -25.09 9.92
C ALA A 67 -13.99 -25.07 8.55
N GLU A 68 -15.05 -25.87 8.39
CA GLU A 68 -15.85 -25.88 7.15
C GLU A 68 -16.64 -24.57 6.95
N GLN A 69 -17.06 -23.93 8.05
CA GLN A 69 -17.79 -22.68 7.99
C GLN A 69 -16.90 -21.55 7.49
N ILE A 70 -15.61 -21.50 7.86
CA ILE A 70 -14.66 -20.48 7.37
C ILE A 70 -14.55 -20.52 5.85
N GLU A 71 -14.40 -21.71 5.26
CA GLU A 71 -14.24 -21.88 3.81
C GLU A 71 -15.52 -21.55 3.01
N THR A 72 -16.68 -21.73 3.63
CA THR A 72 -17.99 -21.54 2.98
C THR A 72 -18.67 -20.23 3.36
N PHE A 73 -18.11 -19.49 4.32
CA PHE A 73 -18.73 -18.28 4.85
C PHE A 73 -18.80 -17.19 3.80
N GLN A 74 -20.01 -16.66 3.60
CA GLN A 74 -20.24 -15.51 2.75
C GLN A 74 -20.52 -14.28 3.62
N PRO A 75 -19.65 -13.26 3.61
CA PRO A 75 -19.89 -12.05 4.37
C PRO A 75 -21.14 -11.32 3.86
N SER A 76 -21.92 -10.77 4.79
CA SER A 76 -22.99 -9.84 4.42
C SER A 76 -22.42 -8.60 3.74
N ALA A 77 -23.23 -7.88 2.95
CA ALA A 77 -22.82 -6.63 2.30
C ALA A 77 -22.19 -5.62 3.29
N LYS A 78 -22.76 -5.49 4.48
CA LYS A 78 -22.25 -4.63 5.55
C LYS A 78 -20.89 -5.09 6.10
N MET A 79 -20.66 -6.40 6.15
CA MET A 79 -19.37 -6.95 6.58
C MET A 79 -18.33 -6.79 5.48
N GLN A 80 -18.69 -7.04 4.23
CA GLN A 80 -17.82 -6.85 3.08
C GLN A 80 -17.32 -5.40 2.99
N GLU A 81 -18.22 -4.41 3.14
CA GLU A 81 -17.85 -2.99 3.14
C GLU A 81 -16.79 -2.66 4.21
N LYS A 82 -16.93 -3.25 5.41
CA LYS A 82 -15.93 -3.08 6.48
C LYS A 82 -14.59 -3.73 6.15
N LEU A 83 -14.62 -4.94 5.56
CA LEU A 83 -13.41 -5.64 5.12
C LEU A 83 -12.70 -4.86 4.02
N ASP A 84 -13.43 -4.32 3.06
CA ASP A 84 -12.90 -3.50 1.97
C ASP A 84 -12.27 -2.21 2.49
N ALA A 85 -12.94 -1.51 3.42
CA ALA A 85 -12.40 -0.30 4.03
C ALA A 85 -11.10 -0.58 4.79
N ARG A 86 -11.05 -1.68 5.54
CA ARG A 86 -9.84 -2.12 6.25
C ARG A 86 -8.73 -2.53 5.28
N GLY A 87 -9.07 -3.19 4.18
CA GLY A 87 -8.14 -3.57 3.12
C GLY A 87 -7.53 -2.34 2.43
N LYS A 88 -8.37 -1.36 2.07
CA LYS A 88 -7.91 -0.09 1.49
C LYS A 88 -6.93 0.64 2.41
N HIS A 89 -7.28 0.77 3.68
CA HIS A 89 -6.41 1.43 4.66
C HIS A 89 -5.06 0.70 4.79
N MET A 90 -5.05 -0.63 4.79
CA MET A 90 -3.81 -1.42 4.83
C MET A 90 -2.94 -1.17 3.58
N VAL A 91 -3.55 -1.14 2.39
CA VAL A 91 -2.83 -0.84 1.14
C VAL A 91 -2.27 0.57 1.16
N GLU A 92 -3.05 1.57 1.60
CA GLU A 92 -2.60 2.96 1.75
C GLU A 92 -1.37 3.06 2.65
N MET A 93 -1.37 2.37 3.80
CA MET A 93 -0.23 2.33 4.71
C MET A 93 1.01 1.72 4.05
N ILE A 94 0.87 0.59 3.34
CA ILE A 94 1.99 -0.07 2.65
C ILE A 94 2.54 0.83 1.53
N VAL A 95 1.68 1.48 0.76
CA VAL A 95 2.09 2.40 -0.31
C VAL A 95 2.83 3.61 0.27
N ALA A 96 2.35 4.18 1.39
CA ALA A 96 3.03 5.27 2.08
C ALA A 96 4.41 4.83 2.63
N ALA A 97 4.51 3.62 3.19
CA ALA A 97 5.76 3.01 3.65
C ALA A 97 6.80 2.93 2.53
N LEU A 98 6.38 2.41 1.37
CA LEU A 98 7.23 2.22 0.20
C LEU A 98 7.59 3.55 -0.47
N ALA A 99 6.69 4.55 -0.43
CA ALA A 99 6.93 5.90 -0.92
C ALA A 99 7.78 6.76 0.04
N GLY A 100 8.02 6.28 1.28
CA GLY A 100 8.76 7.02 2.30
C GLY A 100 7.99 8.21 2.89
N THR A 101 6.66 8.19 2.85
CA THR A 101 5.78 9.29 3.31
C THR A 101 5.03 8.95 4.61
N GLU A 102 5.49 7.96 5.37
CA GLU A 102 4.87 7.64 6.67
C GLU A 102 5.04 8.81 7.65
N GLY A 103 3.91 9.37 8.13
CA GLY A 103 3.89 10.37 9.20
C GLY A 103 3.98 11.85 8.77
N ALA A 104 3.80 12.16 7.48
CA ALA A 104 3.65 13.53 6.98
C ALA A 104 2.21 14.07 7.12
#